data_AF-A0A1F8RDD8-F1
#
_entry.id   AF-A0A1F8RDD8-F1
#
_cell.length_a   1.000
_cell.length_b   1.000
_cell.length_c   1.000
_cell.angle_alpha   90.00
_cell.angle_beta   90.00
_cell.angle_gamma   90.00
#
_symmetry.space_group_name_H-M   'P 1'
#
loop_
_entity.id
_entity.type
_entity.pdbx_description
1 polymer ?
#
loop_
_entity_poly.entity_id
_entity_poly.type
_entity_poly.pdbx_seq_one_letter_code
_entity_poly.pdbx_strand_id
1 'polypeptide(L)'
;MRTVLIGCLLVTSFVFGGAAYAQDEELPDPGLTPDSPFYFFDTLGKNIGMAFAFGSEAKAGRALQYAEERLAEARAMAEKNRTREMERAANDYDGFMAKVNQRLEEAKRQGISDNISERIALATRKHLAVLDKVKDRVPEPAKEAIKRAREASENGQLNALRALGERKPERAIDINAEAIEDRLERARVRASENVTPDVEEALDYAARLTELEEEMQAIAEEKGLDITKLRQRLAQATSNRLDVLTGVYEKAPENARKGIANAIENSVKKYEREVEKLREKNALGDIPDAATLARRIQKELQDKLHLTITDVEVTSDNVSGNVTIQFKLLPGERTQEKERERSASTDEKNKADEMAVKAREAIAEAQEEMAGIRARAEKQGVTLNAGAVEKFHRLIADAKTAYTAGKYEEAARLAKQAEEVLDDLKESVESREDNTAATANRTGQR
;
A
#
# COMPACT_ATOMS: atom_id res chain seq x y z
N MET A 1 -51.46 50.65 -19.19
CA MET A 1 -51.91 49.38 -19.83
C MET A 1 -50.97 49.13 -21.00
N ARG A 2 -50.20 48.05 -21.15
CA ARG A 2 -50.18 46.71 -20.54
C ARG A 2 -48.72 46.25 -20.39
N THR A 3 -48.41 45.74 -19.21
CA THR A 3 -47.32 44.85 -18.89
C THR A 3 -47.40 43.55 -19.71
N VAL A 4 -46.27 43.06 -20.22
CA VAL A 4 -46.08 41.62 -20.47
C VAL A 4 -44.67 41.25 -20.00
N LEU A 5 -44.66 40.55 -18.86
CA LEU A 5 -43.56 39.81 -18.27
C LEU A 5 -43.32 38.53 -19.07
N ILE A 6 -42.08 38.31 -19.52
CA ILE A 6 -41.53 36.99 -19.84
C ILE A 6 -40.06 37.08 -19.37
N GLY A 7 -39.64 36.54 -18.23
CA GLY A 7 -39.94 35.21 -17.72
C GLY A 7 -38.95 34.15 -18.22
N CYS A 8 -37.73 34.52 -18.63
CA CYS A 8 -36.68 33.55 -18.96
C CYS A 8 -35.98 33.08 -17.69
N LEU A 9 -36.49 31.96 -17.19
CA LEU A 9 -35.88 31.08 -16.20
C LEU A 9 -34.46 30.71 -16.64
N LEU A 10 -33.43 31.28 -16.00
CA LEU A 10 -32.06 30.81 -16.09
C LEU A 10 -31.96 29.49 -15.33
N VAL A 11 -32.20 28.37 -16.03
CA VAL A 11 -31.81 27.04 -15.56
C VAL A 11 -30.29 26.95 -15.70
N THR A 12 -29.58 27.25 -14.62
CA THR A 12 -28.18 26.89 -14.42
C THR A 12 -28.05 25.37 -14.48
N SER A 13 -27.78 24.86 -15.68
CA SER A 13 -27.30 23.50 -15.87
C SER A 13 -25.87 23.43 -15.32
N PHE A 14 -25.78 23.18 -14.02
CA PHE A 14 -24.56 22.73 -13.38
C PHE A 14 -24.28 21.33 -13.92
N VAL A 15 -23.53 21.27 -15.03
CA VAL A 15 -22.97 20.03 -15.54
C VAL A 15 -21.87 19.64 -14.55
N PHE A 16 -22.27 18.93 -13.49
CA PHE A 16 -21.41 18.02 -12.77
C PHE A 16 -21.00 16.93 -13.77
N GLY A 17 -19.97 17.21 -14.56
CA GLY A 17 -19.32 16.23 -15.40
C GLY A 17 -18.70 15.18 -14.50
N GLY A 18 -19.35 14.02 -14.45
CA GLY A 18 -18.88 12.84 -13.75
C GLY A 18 -17.44 12.49 -14.13
N ALA A 19 -16.73 11.92 -13.17
CA ALA A 19 -15.36 11.47 -13.29
C ALA A 19 -15.13 10.70 -14.61
N ALA A 20 -14.39 11.30 -15.52
CA ALA A 20 -13.72 10.60 -16.60
C ALA A 20 -12.27 10.34 -16.16
N TYR A 21 -12.08 9.42 -15.21
CA TYR A 21 -10.77 8.85 -14.92
C TYR A 21 -10.74 7.40 -15.38
N ALA A 22 -10.58 7.25 -16.69
CA ALA A 22 -10.00 6.06 -17.28
C ALA A 22 -9.04 6.56 -18.36
N GLN A 23 -7.92 7.14 -17.92
CA GLN A 23 -6.72 7.03 -18.74
C GLN A 23 -6.37 5.55 -18.67
N ASP A 24 -6.52 4.84 -19.78
CA ASP A 24 -5.94 3.51 -19.91
C ASP A 24 -4.44 3.67 -19.64
N GLU A 25 -3.98 3.20 -18.48
CA GLU A 25 -2.57 3.04 -18.20
C GLU A 25 -2.06 1.98 -19.18
N GLU A 26 -1.65 2.46 -20.35
CA GLU A 26 -1.30 1.63 -21.49
C GLU A 26 0.07 0.99 -21.20
N LEU A 27 0.00 -0.23 -20.67
CA LEU A 27 1.11 -1.16 -20.65
C LEU A 27 1.31 -1.74 -22.06
N PRO A 28 2.51 -2.26 -22.39
CA PRO A 28 2.69 -3.02 -23.61
C PRO A 28 1.77 -4.25 -23.65
N ASP A 29 1.59 -4.81 -24.84
CA ASP A 29 0.91 -6.10 -25.01
C ASP A 29 1.60 -7.17 -24.13
N PRO A 30 0.85 -7.93 -23.30
CA PRO A 30 1.42 -8.98 -22.47
C PRO A 30 2.11 -10.09 -23.26
N GLY A 31 1.84 -10.24 -24.55
CA GLY A 31 2.51 -11.22 -25.41
C GLY A 31 2.23 -12.68 -25.00
N LEU A 32 3.28 -13.50 -24.93
CA LEU A 32 3.17 -14.90 -24.49
C LEU A 32 3.06 -14.95 -22.96
N THR A 33 1.85 -15.11 -22.44
CA THR A 33 1.56 -15.15 -21.01
C THR A 33 1.98 -16.48 -20.32
N PRO A 34 2.13 -16.50 -18.97
CA PRO A 34 2.64 -17.67 -18.23
C PRO A 34 1.73 -18.90 -18.26
N ASP A 35 0.49 -18.74 -18.72
CA ASP A 35 -0.48 -19.80 -18.94
C ASP A 35 -0.31 -20.53 -20.29
N SER A 36 0.63 -20.09 -21.14
CA SER A 36 0.97 -20.73 -22.41
C SER A 36 2.04 -21.82 -22.22
N PRO A 37 1.91 -23.00 -22.87
CA PRO A 37 2.94 -24.03 -22.84
C PRO A 37 4.27 -23.60 -23.51
N PHE A 38 4.24 -22.52 -24.29
CA PHE A 38 5.42 -21.95 -24.96
C PHE A 38 6.07 -20.80 -24.18
N TYR A 39 5.60 -20.46 -22.97
CA TYR A 39 6.15 -19.38 -22.14
C TYR A 39 7.65 -19.49 -21.87
N PHE A 40 8.20 -20.70 -21.86
CA PHE A 40 9.65 -20.93 -21.71
C PHE A 40 10.48 -20.22 -22.80
N PHE A 41 9.96 -20.10 -24.03
CA PHE A 41 10.65 -19.40 -25.12
C PHE A 41 10.73 -17.89 -24.88
N ASP A 42 9.75 -17.30 -24.20
CA ASP A 42 9.75 -15.89 -23.82
C ASP A 42 10.87 -15.59 -22.82
N THR A 43 11.01 -16.40 -21.77
CA THR A 43 12.12 -16.27 -20.80
C THR A 43 13.49 -16.44 -21.47
N LEU A 44 13.63 -17.40 -22.39
CA LEU A 44 14.89 -17.64 -23.12
C LEU A 44 15.26 -16.47 -24.04
N GLY A 45 14.29 -15.97 -24.81
CA GLY A 45 14.46 -14.83 -25.71
C GLY A 45 14.90 -13.57 -24.96
N LYS A 46 14.35 -13.35 -23.76
CA LYS A 46 14.70 -12.19 -22.91
C LYS A 46 16.13 -12.23 -22.39
N ASN A 47 16.61 -13.41 -21.99
CA ASN A 47 17.99 -13.60 -21.57
C ASN A 47 18.97 -13.34 -22.72
N ILE A 48 18.64 -13.81 -23.93
CA ILE A 48 19.41 -13.51 -25.15
C ILE A 48 19.36 -12.00 -25.43
N GLY A 49 18.17 -11.41 -25.44
CA GLY A 49 18.00 -9.98 -25.65
C GLY A 49 18.80 -9.14 -24.64
N MET A 50 18.83 -9.49 -23.35
CA MET A 50 19.69 -8.79 -22.37
C MET A 50 21.17 -8.81 -22.74
N ALA A 51 21.67 -9.91 -23.30
CA ALA A 51 23.08 -10.04 -23.69
C ALA A 51 23.48 -9.12 -24.85
N PHE A 52 22.53 -8.77 -25.72
CA PHE A 52 22.74 -7.84 -26.84
C PHE A 52 22.49 -6.36 -26.49
N ALA A 53 22.22 -6.01 -25.22
CA ALA A 53 22.15 -4.61 -24.80
C ALA A 53 23.56 -4.17 -24.37
N PHE A 54 24.16 -3.25 -25.11
CA PHE A 54 25.50 -2.74 -24.80
C PHE A 54 25.39 -1.44 -24.00
N GLY A 55 26.06 -1.39 -22.85
CA GLY A 55 26.03 -0.25 -21.92
C GLY A 55 25.03 -0.39 -20.78
N SER A 56 25.31 0.30 -19.66
CA SER A 56 24.47 0.29 -18.44
C SER A 56 23.10 0.90 -18.69
N GLU A 57 23.04 2.06 -19.36
CA GLU A 57 21.80 2.76 -19.74
C GLU A 57 20.89 1.87 -20.60
N ALA A 58 21.42 1.30 -21.69
CA ALA A 58 20.66 0.42 -22.58
C ALA A 58 20.18 -0.85 -21.87
N LYS A 59 20.99 -1.41 -20.96
CA LYS A 59 20.61 -2.57 -20.15
C LYS A 59 19.50 -2.24 -19.14
N ALA A 60 19.54 -1.08 -18.50
CA ALA A 60 18.44 -0.61 -17.65
C ALA A 60 17.16 -0.43 -18.49
N GLY A 61 17.27 0.20 -19.67
CA GLY A 61 16.12 0.38 -20.56
C GLY A 61 15.49 -0.94 -21.02
N ARG A 62 16.31 -1.95 -21.34
CA ARG A 62 15.83 -3.28 -21.71
C ARG A 62 15.22 -4.05 -20.54
N ALA A 63 15.82 -3.94 -19.36
CA ALA A 63 15.24 -4.53 -18.15
C ALA A 63 13.89 -3.88 -17.80
N LEU A 64 13.75 -2.56 -17.99
CA LEU A 64 12.49 -1.85 -17.76
C LEU A 64 11.39 -2.32 -18.71
N GLN A 65 11.71 -2.50 -20.00
CA GLN A 65 10.76 -3.05 -20.97
C GLN A 65 10.27 -4.45 -20.56
N TYR A 66 11.17 -5.32 -20.10
CA TYR A 66 10.78 -6.65 -19.64
C TYR A 66 9.96 -6.61 -18.36
N ALA A 67 10.23 -5.66 -17.46
CA ALA A 67 9.37 -5.41 -16.30
C ALA A 67 7.97 -5.00 -16.76
N GLU A 68 7.83 -4.03 -17.67
CA GLU A 68 6.54 -3.60 -18.22
C GLU A 68 5.74 -4.77 -18.83
N GLU A 69 6.40 -5.65 -19.59
CA GLU A 69 5.78 -6.87 -20.11
C GLU A 69 5.34 -7.84 -19.00
N ARG A 70 6.16 -8.07 -17.97
CA ARG A 70 5.75 -8.91 -16.81
C ARG A 70 4.59 -8.32 -16.03
N LEU A 71 4.53 -7.00 -15.90
CA LEU A 71 3.42 -6.33 -15.26
C LEU A 71 2.13 -6.47 -16.07
N ALA A 72 2.23 -6.36 -17.40
CA ALA A 72 1.10 -6.59 -18.31
C ALA A 72 0.56 -8.02 -18.17
N GLU A 73 1.44 -9.02 -18.09
CA GLU A 73 1.04 -10.41 -17.83
C GLU A 73 0.39 -10.59 -16.46
N ALA A 74 0.98 -10.02 -15.40
CA ALA A 74 0.43 -10.10 -14.05
C ALA A 74 -1.00 -9.53 -14.01
N ARG A 75 -1.23 -8.38 -14.67
CA ARG A 75 -2.56 -7.79 -14.83
C ARG A 75 -3.49 -8.72 -15.60
N ALA A 76 -3.06 -9.25 -16.75
CA ALA A 76 -3.89 -10.14 -17.56
C ALA A 76 -4.25 -11.45 -16.83
N MET A 77 -3.33 -11.99 -16.03
CA MET A 77 -3.57 -13.19 -15.22
C MET A 77 -4.50 -12.90 -14.04
N ALA A 78 -4.37 -11.73 -13.40
CA ALA A 78 -5.31 -11.27 -12.38
C ALA A 78 -6.74 -11.15 -12.93
N GLU A 79 -6.91 -10.57 -14.12
CA GLU A 79 -8.21 -10.44 -14.79
C GLU A 79 -8.84 -11.80 -15.13
N LYS A 80 -8.02 -12.83 -15.35
CA LYS A 80 -8.45 -14.22 -15.58
C LYS A 80 -8.58 -15.05 -14.29
N ASN A 81 -8.39 -14.47 -13.11
CA ASN A 81 -8.33 -15.18 -11.82
C ASN A 81 -7.27 -16.32 -11.78
N ARG A 82 -6.18 -16.18 -12.55
CA ARG A 82 -5.06 -17.12 -12.61
C ARG A 82 -3.99 -16.72 -11.60
N THR A 83 -4.28 -16.94 -10.32
CA THR A 83 -3.46 -16.45 -9.20
C THR A 83 -2.01 -16.90 -9.27
N ARG A 84 -1.75 -18.18 -9.57
CA ARG A 84 -0.39 -18.73 -9.60
C ARG A 84 0.46 -18.12 -10.73
N GLU A 85 -0.13 -17.97 -11.91
CA GLU A 85 0.51 -17.37 -13.08
C GLU A 85 0.74 -15.87 -12.87
N MET A 86 -0.21 -15.19 -12.22
CA MET A 86 -0.07 -13.80 -11.81
C MET A 86 1.07 -13.60 -10.81
N GLU A 87 1.14 -14.42 -9.75
CA GLU A 87 2.22 -14.38 -8.77
C GLU A 87 3.58 -14.61 -9.43
N ARG A 88 3.65 -15.55 -10.37
CA ARG A 88 4.88 -15.79 -11.15
C ARG A 88 5.28 -14.55 -11.95
N ALA A 89 4.36 -13.94 -12.69
CA ALA A 89 4.64 -12.73 -13.45
C ALA A 89 5.03 -11.55 -12.55
N ALA A 90 4.40 -11.39 -11.38
CA ALA A 90 4.74 -10.36 -10.39
C ALA A 90 6.15 -10.56 -9.79
N ASN A 91 6.54 -11.82 -9.52
CA ASN A 91 7.90 -12.12 -9.06
C ASN A 91 8.95 -11.89 -10.17
N ASP A 92 8.62 -12.24 -11.43
CA ASP A 92 9.48 -11.96 -12.57
C ASP A 92 9.65 -10.44 -12.78
N TYR A 93 8.58 -9.66 -12.60
CA TYR A 93 8.60 -8.19 -12.60
C TYR A 93 9.59 -7.65 -11.56
N ASP A 94 9.49 -8.11 -10.31
CA ASP A 94 10.39 -7.72 -9.22
C ASP A 94 11.87 -8.02 -9.59
N GLY A 95 12.14 -9.21 -10.11
CA GLY A 95 13.47 -9.58 -10.60
C GLY A 95 14.03 -8.68 -11.72
N PHE A 96 13.17 -8.18 -12.61
CA PHE A 96 13.57 -7.20 -13.62
C PHE A 96 13.75 -5.80 -13.04
N MET A 97 12.91 -5.37 -12.10
CA MET A 97 13.08 -4.09 -11.40
C MET A 97 14.37 -4.05 -10.58
N ALA A 98 14.79 -5.16 -9.95
CA ALA A 98 16.09 -5.28 -9.32
C ALA A 98 17.24 -5.03 -10.32
N LYS A 99 17.14 -5.57 -11.55
CA LYS A 99 18.11 -5.32 -12.62
C LYS A 99 18.06 -3.88 -13.11
N VAL A 100 16.88 -3.27 -13.24
CA VAL A 100 16.71 -1.85 -13.58
C VAL A 100 17.49 -0.99 -12.59
N ASN A 101 17.30 -1.22 -11.29
CA ASN A 101 17.99 -0.48 -10.23
C ASN A 101 19.50 -0.69 -10.26
N GLN A 102 19.96 -1.93 -10.41
CA GLN A 102 21.39 -2.22 -10.53
C GLN A 102 22.04 -1.46 -11.71
N ARG A 103 21.39 -1.48 -12.88
CA ARG A 103 21.93 -0.86 -14.10
C ARG A 103 21.80 0.66 -14.09
N LEU A 104 20.78 1.21 -13.44
CA LEU A 104 20.66 2.65 -13.18
C LEU A 104 21.83 3.15 -12.32
N GLU A 105 22.18 2.44 -11.24
CA GLU A 105 23.33 2.79 -10.40
C GLU A 105 24.66 2.75 -11.17
N GLU A 106 24.84 1.76 -12.05
CA GLU A 106 26.00 1.72 -12.95
C GLU A 106 26.02 2.91 -13.92
N ALA A 107 24.88 3.26 -14.52
CA ALA A 107 24.75 4.40 -15.44
C ALA A 107 25.00 5.73 -14.72
N LYS A 108 24.54 5.85 -13.46
CA LYS A 108 24.76 7.00 -12.58
C LYS A 108 26.26 7.20 -12.31
N ARG A 109 26.99 6.15 -11.93
CA ARG A 109 28.45 6.20 -11.73
C ARG A 109 29.22 6.58 -12.99
N GLN A 110 28.65 6.27 -14.15
CA GLN A 110 29.21 6.62 -15.46
C GLN A 110 28.79 8.02 -15.95
N GLY A 111 27.90 8.71 -15.21
CA GLY A 111 27.40 10.03 -15.58
C GLY A 111 26.46 10.05 -16.79
N ILE A 112 25.87 8.91 -17.15
CA ILE A 112 24.99 8.73 -18.32
C ILE A 112 23.57 8.30 -17.94
N SER A 113 23.12 8.61 -16.72
CA SER A 113 21.82 8.18 -16.21
C SER A 113 20.65 9.08 -16.61
N ASP A 114 20.87 10.29 -17.13
CA ASP A 114 19.83 11.33 -17.25
C ASP A 114 18.55 10.88 -17.98
N ASN A 115 18.67 10.22 -19.14
CA ASN A 115 17.50 9.81 -19.91
C ASN A 115 16.84 8.57 -19.30
N ILE A 116 17.65 7.62 -18.82
CA ILE A 116 17.12 6.38 -18.27
C ILE A 116 16.46 6.59 -16.90
N SER A 117 16.99 7.48 -16.06
CA SER A 117 16.38 7.83 -14.78
C SER A 117 15.01 8.50 -14.97
N GLU A 118 14.90 9.44 -15.91
CA GLU A 118 13.60 10.03 -16.26
C GLU A 118 12.59 8.98 -16.76
N ARG A 119 13.03 8.10 -17.67
CA ARG A 119 12.18 7.01 -18.18
C ARG A 119 11.71 6.07 -17.08
N ILE A 120 12.60 5.65 -16.17
CA ILE A 120 12.24 4.79 -15.05
C ILE A 120 11.24 5.50 -14.14
N ALA A 121 11.48 6.76 -13.75
CA ALA A 121 10.59 7.50 -12.85
C ALA A 121 9.16 7.64 -13.39
N LEU A 122 9.03 7.89 -14.70
CA LEU A 122 7.74 7.97 -15.40
C LEU A 122 7.07 6.59 -15.54
N ALA A 123 7.83 5.55 -15.87
CA ALA A 123 7.31 4.19 -16.00
C ALA A 123 6.81 3.65 -14.65
N THR A 124 7.59 3.81 -13.58
CA THR A 124 7.22 3.34 -12.24
C THR A 124 6.00 4.07 -11.68
N ARG A 125 5.76 5.34 -12.07
CA ARG A 125 4.51 6.05 -11.73
C ARG A 125 3.29 5.29 -12.28
N LYS A 126 3.35 4.89 -13.55
CA LYS A 126 2.31 4.08 -14.21
C LYS A 126 2.23 2.67 -13.62
N HIS A 127 3.37 2.04 -13.35
CA HIS A 127 3.41 0.70 -12.78
C HIS A 127 2.70 0.65 -11.44
N LEU A 128 2.93 1.64 -10.57
CA LEU A 128 2.27 1.72 -9.27
C LEU A 128 0.75 1.83 -9.42
N ALA A 129 0.23 2.62 -10.37
CA ALA A 129 -1.20 2.69 -10.65
C ALA A 129 -1.78 1.34 -11.11
N VAL A 130 -1.06 0.60 -11.95
CA VAL A 130 -1.50 -0.74 -12.37
C VAL A 130 -1.43 -1.75 -11.23
N LEU A 131 -0.33 -1.78 -10.47
CA LEU A 131 -0.12 -2.68 -9.33
C LEU A 131 -1.19 -2.45 -8.25
N ASP A 132 -1.51 -1.19 -7.98
CA ASP A 132 -2.62 -0.79 -7.13
C ASP A 132 -3.95 -1.41 -7.61
N LYS A 133 -4.29 -1.25 -8.90
CA LYS A 133 -5.51 -1.85 -9.49
C LYS A 133 -5.51 -3.37 -9.45
N VAL A 134 -4.36 -4.01 -9.64
CA VAL A 134 -4.24 -5.47 -9.53
C VAL A 134 -4.46 -5.91 -8.09
N LYS A 135 -3.83 -5.24 -7.11
CA LYS A 135 -3.99 -5.50 -5.67
C LYS A 135 -5.46 -5.45 -5.24
N ASP A 136 -6.22 -4.51 -5.78
CA ASP A 136 -7.65 -4.31 -5.47
C ASP A 136 -8.54 -5.47 -5.92
N ARG A 137 -8.13 -6.21 -6.95
CA ARG A 137 -8.93 -7.26 -7.58
C ARG A 137 -8.60 -8.66 -7.08
N VAL A 138 -7.36 -8.87 -6.64
CA VAL A 138 -6.86 -10.22 -6.30
C VAL A 138 -7.22 -10.61 -4.87
N PRO A 139 -7.45 -11.91 -4.59
CA PRO A 139 -7.76 -12.38 -3.23
C PRO A 139 -6.55 -12.22 -2.30
N GLU A 140 -6.81 -12.17 -0.99
CA GLU A 140 -5.78 -11.90 0.03
C GLU A 140 -4.49 -12.73 -0.09
N PRO A 141 -4.54 -14.06 -0.36
CA PRO A 141 -3.31 -14.86 -0.51
C PRO A 141 -2.39 -14.38 -1.64
N ALA A 142 -2.95 -13.73 -2.66
CA ALA A 142 -2.24 -13.29 -3.84
C ALA A 142 -1.69 -11.86 -3.72
N LYS A 143 -2.14 -11.09 -2.72
CA LYS A 143 -1.74 -9.69 -2.53
C LYS A 143 -0.26 -9.55 -2.18
N GLU A 144 0.34 -10.54 -1.51
CA GLU A 144 1.74 -10.47 -1.09
C GLU A 144 2.73 -10.38 -2.26
N ALA A 145 2.48 -11.09 -3.37
CA ALA A 145 3.32 -10.95 -4.56
C ALA A 145 3.20 -9.55 -5.19
N ILE A 146 2.00 -8.98 -5.17
CA ILE A 146 1.74 -7.63 -5.69
C ILE A 146 2.36 -6.56 -4.78
N LYS A 147 2.32 -6.73 -3.46
CA LYS A 147 3.00 -5.83 -2.51
C LYS A 147 4.51 -5.77 -2.78
N ARG A 148 5.17 -6.91 -2.95
CA ARG A 148 6.61 -6.94 -3.31
C ARG A 148 6.89 -6.24 -4.64
N ALA A 149 6.09 -6.50 -5.67
CA ALA A 149 6.21 -5.80 -6.94
C ALA A 149 6.00 -4.28 -6.79
N ARG A 150 5.06 -3.85 -5.93
CA ARG A 150 4.82 -2.45 -5.61
C ARG A 150 6.03 -1.82 -4.93
N GLU A 151 6.58 -2.45 -3.89
CA GLU A 151 7.81 -2.01 -3.22
C GLU A 151 9.00 -1.89 -4.20
N ALA A 152 9.16 -2.85 -5.12
CA ALA A 152 10.19 -2.79 -6.15
C ALA A 152 10.01 -1.59 -7.09
N SER A 153 8.76 -1.27 -7.44
CA SER A 153 8.40 -0.08 -8.24
C SER A 153 8.64 1.22 -7.47
N GLU A 154 8.28 1.27 -6.19
CA GLU A 154 8.50 2.43 -5.32
C GLU A 154 9.99 2.75 -5.18
N ASN A 155 10.80 1.72 -4.90
CA ASN A 155 12.25 1.83 -4.80
C ASN A 155 12.87 2.25 -6.13
N GLY A 156 12.37 1.71 -7.24
CA GLY A 156 12.75 2.13 -8.59
C GLY A 156 12.47 3.60 -8.86
N GLN A 157 11.27 4.08 -8.51
CA GLN A 157 10.88 5.47 -8.68
C GLN A 157 11.77 6.42 -7.85
N LEU A 158 11.98 6.11 -6.56
CA LEU A 158 12.80 6.94 -5.67
C LEU A 158 14.25 7.02 -6.15
N ASN A 159 14.86 5.89 -6.53
CA ASN A 159 16.24 5.85 -7.03
C ASN A 159 16.37 6.63 -8.35
N ALA A 160 15.40 6.47 -9.24
CA ALA A 160 15.35 7.17 -10.51
C ALA A 160 15.20 8.68 -10.35
N LEU A 161 14.27 9.12 -9.50
CA LEU A 161 14.07 10.54 -9.18
C LEU A 161 15.32 11.15 -8.54
N ARG A 162 15.96 10.46 -7.58
CA ARG A 162 17.22 10.91 -6.99
C ARG A 162 18.33 11.04 -8.02
N ALA A 163 18.53 10.01 -8.86
CA ALA A 163 19.55 10.03 -9.92
C ALA A 163 19.30 11.14 -10.95
N LEU A 164 18.03 11.41 -11.29
CA LEU A 164 17.66 12.52 -12.16
C LEU A 164 17.90 13.86 -11.45
N GLY A 165 17.57 13.97 -10.16
CA GLY A 165 17.66 15.18 -9.35
C GLY A 165 19.07 15.75 -9.22
N GLU A 166 20.09 14.87 -9.20
CA GLU A 166 21.50 15.29 -9.15
C GLU A 166 21.95 16.12 -10.37
N ARG A 167 21.26 15.98 -11.50
CA ARG A 167 21.66 16.60 -12.78
C ARG A 167 20.57 17.48 -13.39
N LYS A 168 19.31 17.13 -13.18
CA LYS A 168 18.10 17.81 -13.67
C LYS A 168 17.05 17.96 -12.55
N PRO A 169 17.36 18.70 -11.47
CA PRO A 169 16.49 18.79 -10.30
C PRO A 169 15.10 19.31 -10.59
N GLU A 170 14.95 20.34 -11.44
CA GLU A 170 13.63 20.87 -11.80
C GLU A 170 12.73 19.80 -12.44
N ARG A 171 13.29 19.01 -13.36
CA ARG A 171 12.54 17.96 -14.04
C ARG A 171 12.18 16.81 -13.11
N ALA A 172 13.10 16.43 -12.22
CA ALA A 172 12.84 15.40 -11.23
C ALA A 172 11.75 15.83 -10.24
N ILE A 173 11.75 17.10 -9.82
CA ILE A 173 10.73 17.65 -8.95
C ILE A 173 9.36 17.70 -9.64
N ASP A 174 9.30 18.08 -10.92
CA ASP A 174 8.04 18.08 -11.68
C ASP A 174 7.42 16.66 -11.75
N ILE A 175 8.23 15.64 -12.06
CA ILE A 175 7.76 14.25 -12.10
C ILE A 175 7.34 13.76 -10.70
N ASN A 176 8.12 14.11 -9.67
CA ASN A 176 7.81 13.76 -8.30
C ASN A 176 6.52 14.41 -7.80
N ALA A 177 6.23 15.64 -8.23
CA ALA A 177 4.99 16.33 -7.88
C ALA A 177 3.76 15.60 -8.43
N GLU A 178 3.80 15.16 -9.69
CA GLU A 178 2.75 14.32 -10.29
C GLU A 178 2.61 12.98 -9.53
N ALA A 179 3.72 12.36 -9.13
CA ALA A 179 3.69 11.10 -8.37
C ALA A 179 3.03 11.27 -6.99
N ILE A 180 3.32 12.37 -6.28
CA ILE A 180 2.66 12.70 -5.00
C ILE A 180 1.15 12.86 -5.21
N GLU A 181 0.73 13.58 -6.25
CA GLU A 181 -0.68 13.78 -6.57
C GLU A 181 -1.41 12.45 -6.83
N ASP A 182 -0.81 11.54 -7.61
CA ASP A 182 -1.37 10.21 -7.85
C ASP A 182 -1.58 9.43 -6.54
N ARG A 183 -0.62 9.52 -5.61
CA ARG A 183 -0.70 8.82 -4.31
C ARG A 183 -1.75 9.45 -3.39
N LEU A 184 -1.86 10.77 -3.35
CA LEU A 184 -2.89 11.44 -2.57
C LEU A 184 -4.29 11.15 -3.11
N GLU A 185 -4.47 11.08 -4.43
CA GLU A 185 -5.76 10.68 -5.00
C GLU A 185 -6.08 9.21 -4.68
N ARG A 186 -5.09 8.30 -4.73
CA ARG A 186 -5.26 6.91 -4.26
C ARG A 186 -5.73 6.88 -2.80
N ALA A 187 -5.09 7.65 -1.92
CA ALA A 187 -5.50 7.75 -0.51
C ALA A 187 -6.94 8.28 -0.38
N ARG A 188 -7.31 9.28 -1.18
CA ARG A 188 -8.66 9.89 -1.17
C ARG A 188 -9.75 8.90 -1.62
N VAL A 189 -9.49 8.14 -2.68
CA VAL A 189 -10.39 7.09 -3.16
C VAL A 189 -10.56 6.02 -2.09
N ARG A 190 -9.46 5.51 -1.53
CA ARG A 190 -9.49 4.43 -0.53
C ARG A 190 -10.12 4.88 0.79
N ALA A 191 -9.96 6.15 1.18
CA ALA A 191 -10.66 6.73 2.31
C ALA A 191 -12.18 6.73 2.09
N SER A 192 -12.65 7.04 0.88
CA SER A 192 -14.08 7.00 0.55
C SER A 192 -14.69 5.60 0.57
N GLU A 193 -13.85 4.57 0.42
CA GLU A 193 -14.23 3.16 0.46
C GLU A 193 -14.00 2.53 1.85
N ASN A 194 -13.54 3.31 2.83
CA ASN A 194 -13.18 2.86 4.17
C ASN A 194 -12.08 1.77 4.21
N VAL A 195 -11.14 1.80 3.27
CA VAL A 195 -10.01 0.85 3.20
C VAL A 195 -8.78 1.47 3.89
N THR A 196 -8.80 1.56 5.22
CA THR A 196 -7.77 2.25 6.02
C THR A 196 -6.32 1.82 5.70
N PRO A 197 -5.98 0.52 5.60
CA PRO A 197 -4.59 0.13 5.32
C PRO A 197 -4.05 0.71 4.00
N ASP A 198 -4.91 0.82 2.98
CA ASP A 198 -4.54 1.37 1.68
C ASP A 198 -4.44 2.91 1.70
N VAL A 199 -5.17 3.57 2.60
CA VAL A 199 -5.00 5.01 2.85
C VAL A 199 -3.62 5.26 3.46
N GLU A 200 -3.27 4.50 4.50
CA GLU A 200 -1.99 4.63 5.21
C GLU A 200 -0.81 4.32 4.26
N GLU A 201 -0.89 3.25 3.49
CA GLU A 201 0.14 2.87 2.51
C GLU A 201 0.34 3.96 1.43
N ALA A 202 -0.73 4.56 0.93
CA ALA A 202 -0.64 5.62 -0.06
C ALA A 202 -0.06 6.93 0.52
N LEU A 203 -0.42 7.29 1.76
CA LEU A 203 0.08 8.46 2.45
C LEU A 203 1.55 8.32 2.87
N ASP A 204 1.96 7.13 3.33
CA ASP A 204 3.35 6.83 3.67
C ASP A 204 4.26 7.04 2.45
N TYR A 205 3.87 6.49 1.30
CA TYR A 205 4.67 6.67 0.09
C TYR A 205 4.65 8.12 -0.43
N ALA A 206 3.52 8.84 -0.31
CA ALA A 206 3.47 10.27 -0.61
C ALA A 206 4.41 11.10 0.29
N ALA A 207 4.55 10.72 1.56
CA ALA A 207 5.48 11.36 2.49
C ALA A 207 6.95 11.13 2.06
N ARG A 208 7.32 9.89 1.70
CA ARG A 208 8.66 9.57 1.17
C ARG A 208 9.01 10.36 -0.09
N LEU A 209 8.05 10.53 -1.01
CA LEU A 209 8.23 11.37 -2.20
C LEU A 209 8.37 12.87 -1.83
N THR A 210 7.66 13.33 -0.79
CA THR A 210 7.75 14.72 -0.31
C THR A 210 9.11 15.03 0.31
N GLU A 211 9.69 14.08 1.06
CA GLU A 211 11.06 14.18 1.57
C GLU A 211 12.09 14.23 0.42
N LEU A 212 11.92 13.39 -0.60
CA LEU A 212 12.77 13.41 -1.79
C LEU A 212 12.66 14.74 -2.56
N GLU A 213 11.48 15.36 -2.58
CA GLU A 213 11.28 16.70 -3.16
C GLU A 213 12.17 17.75 -2.46
N GLU A 214 12.27 17.69 -1.14
CA GLU A 214 13.13 18.59 -0.35
C GLU A 214 14.62 18.33 -0.61
N GLU A 215 15.02 17.06 -0.70
CA GLU A 215 16.39 16.65 -1.08
C GLU A 215 16.76 17.27 -2.44
N MET A 216 15.89 17.15 -3.44
CA MET A 216 16.14 17.68 -4.79
C MET A 216 16.14 19.21 -4.85
N GLN A 217 15.30 19.88 -4.04
CA GLN A 217 15.33 21.34 -3.92
C GLN A 217 16.65 21.82 -3.32
N ALA A 218 17.13 21.17 -2.25
CA ALA A 218 18.42 21.50 -1.64
C ALA A 218 19.57 21.33 -2.64
N ILE A 219 19.57 20.26 -3.44
CA ILE A 219 20.57 20.06 -4.51
C ILE A 219 20.51 21.18 -5.55
N ALA A 220 19.32 21.63 -5.92
CA ALA A 220 19.16 22.73 -6.88
C ALA A 220 19.71 24.05 -6.33
N GLU A 221 19.45 24.33 -5.06
CA GLU A 221 19.97 25.50 -4.34
C GLU A 221 21.50 25.46 -4.20
N GLU A 222 22.07 24.31 -3.84
CA GLU A 222 23.53 24.12 -3.71
C GLU A 222 24.24 24.36 -5.04
N LYS A 223 23.62 23.98 -6.15
CA LYS A 223 24.12 24.23 -7.51
C LYS A 223 23.95 25.69 -7.96
N GLY A 224 23.36 26.55 -7.13
CA GLY A 224 23.11 27.96 -7.45
C GLY A 224 22.04 28.15 -8.52
N LEU A 225 21.14 27.19 -8.73
CA LEU A 225 20.04 27.33 -9.67
C LEU A 225 19.01 28.32 -9.13
N ASP A 226 18.51 29.21 -9.99
CA ASP A 226 17.39 30.06 -9.63
C ASP A 226 16.07 29.26 -9.67
N ILE A 227 15.73 28.67 -8.53
CA ILE A 227 14.52 27.88 -8.37
C ILE A 227 13.28 28.71 -8.02
N THR A 228 13.29 30.03 -8.22
CA THR A 228 12.16 30.88 -7.78
C THR A 228 10.83 30.47 -8.43
N LYS A 229 10.82 30.24 -9.75
CA LYS A 229 9.63 29.73 -10.46
C LYS A 229 9.23 28.32 -10.04
N LEU A 230 10.22 27.48 -9.73
CA LEU A 230 9.97 26.14 -9.23
C LEU A 230 9.30 26.19 -7.86
N ARG A 231 9.80 27.01 -6.93
CA ARG A 231 9.18 27.25 -5.61
C ARG A 231 7.74 27.75 -5.74
N GLN A 232 7.47 28.64 -6.70
CA GLN A 232 6.10 29.08 -6.97
C GLN A 232 5.17 27.91 -7.36
N ARG A 233 5.60 27.08 -8.32
CA ARG A 233 4.85 25.88 -8.73
C ARG A 233 4.65 24.90 -7.58
N LEU A 234 5.67 24.72 -6.73
CA LEU A 234 5.63 23.83 -5.57
C LEU A 234 4.71 24.32 -4.46
N ALA A 235 4.70 25.62 -4.18
CA ALA A 235 3.75 26.21 -3.25
C ALA A 235 2.32 25.98 -3.76
N GLN A 236 2.07 26.25 -5.05
CA GLN A 236 0.76 25.97 -5.66
C GLN A 236 0.38 24.47 -5.56
N ALA A 237 1.31 23.57 -5.91
CA ALA A 237 1.09 22.13 -5.78
C ALA A 237 0.80 21.73 -4.33
N THR A 238 1.54 22.28 -3.37
CA THR A 238 1.33 22.03 -1.93
C THR A 238 -0.02 22.54 -1.45
N SER A 239 -0.49 23.69 -1.94
CA SER A 239 -1.86 24.16 -1.67
C SER A 239 -2.91 23.18 -2.21
N ASN A 240 -2.73 22.64 -3.41
CA ASN A 240 -3.64 21.63 -3.97
C ASN A 240 -3.58 20.32 -3.17
N ARG A 241 -2.37 19.87 -2.77
CA ARG A 241 -2.17 18.68 -1.93
C ARG A 241 -2.90 18.80 -0.59
N LEU A 242 -2.89 19.99 0.01
CA LEU A 242 -3.61 20.27 1.25
C LEU A 242 -5.12 20.14 1.08
N ASP A 243 -5.68 20.60 -0.04
CA ASP A 243 -7.11 20.42 -0.34
C ASP A 243 -7.46 18.93 -0.51
N VAL A 244 -6.60 18.15 -1.16
CA VAL A 244 -6.77 16.69 -1.28
C VAL A 244 -6.69 16.02 0.09
N LEU A 245 -5.68 16.33 0.90
CA LEU A 245 -5.50 15.78 2.25
C LEU A 245 -6.68 16.12 3.17
N THR A 246 -7.20 17.35 3.11
CA THR A 246 -8.43 17.74 3.81
C THR A 246 -9.62 16.90 3.35
N GLY A 247 -9.75 16.64 2.04
CA GLY A 247 -10.76 15.73 1.52
C GLY A 247 -10.57 14.26 1.93
N VAL A 248 -9.33 13.80 2.10
CA VAL A 248 -9.01 12.46 2.64
C VAL A 248 -9.43 12.41 4.11
N TYR A 249 -9.09 13.44 4.90
CA TYR A 249 -9.42 13.55 6.32
C TYR A 249 -10.93 13.53 6.56
N GLU A 250 -11.68 14.24 5.72
CA GLU A 250 -13.15 14.28 5.77
C GLU A 250 -13.78 12.89 5.67
N LYS A 251 -13.29 12.08 4.72
CA LYS A 251 -13.85 10.76 4.41
C LYS A 251 -13.28 9.63 5.26
N ALA A 252 -12.12 9.84 5.88
CA ALA A 252 -11.42 8.79 6.57
C ALA A 252 -12.10 8.40 7.90
N PRO A 253 -12.08 7.09 8.24
CA PRO A 253 -12.52 6.62 9.55
C PRO A 253 -11.63 7.19 10.66
N GLU A 254 -12.17 7.24 11.88
CA GLU A 254 -11.56 7.94 13.01
C GLU A 254 -10.14 7.46 13.33
N ASN A 255 -9.90 6.15 13.21
CA ASN A 255 -8.57 5.56 13.43
C ASN A 255 -7.51 6.04 12.43
N ALA A 256 -7.90 6.40 11.20
CA ALA A 256 -6.99 6.90 10.16
C ALA A 256 -6.78 8.43 10.21
N ARG A 257 -7.69 9.17 10.87
CA ARG A 257 -7.66 10.64 10.91
C ARG A 257 -6.39 11.21 11.51
N LYS A 258 -5.79 10.54 12.51
CA LYS A 258 -4.54 10.99 13.14
C LYS A 258 -3.39 11.06 12.13
N GLY A 259 -3.21 10.02 11.33
CA GLY A 259 -2.15 9.98 10.30
C GLY A 259 -2.35 11.09 9.26
N ILE A 260 -3.59 11.30 8.83
CA ILE A 260 -3.92 12.33 7.84
C ILE A 260 -3.74 13.74 8.42
N ALA A 261 -4.13 13.98 9.68
CA ALA A 261 -3.88 15.26 10.36
C ALA A 261 -2.40 15.61 10.40
N ASN A 262 -1.54 14.63 10.74
CA ASN A 262 -0.10 14.82 10.73
C ASN A 262 0.43 15.17 9.33
N ALA A 263 -0.10 14.53 8.27
CA ALA A 263 0.26 14.84 6.90
C ALA A 263 -0.16 16.26 6.48
N ILE A 264 -1.34 16.73 6.93
CA ILE A 264 -1.80 18.12 6.73
C ILE A 264 -0.86 19.09 7.45
N GLU A 265 -0.57 18.84 8.73
CA GLU A 265 0.32 19.71 9.53
C GLU A 265 1.70 19.84 8.89
N ASN A 266 2.31 18.73 8.48
CA ASN A 266 3.61 18.72 7.81
C ASN A 266 3.58 19.48 6.48
N SER A 267 2.51 19.31 5.70
CA SER A 267 2.33 20.00 4.41
C SER A 267 2.15 21.52 4.60
N VAL A 268 1.46 21.95 5.66
CA VAL A 268 1.33 23.38 6.00
C VAL A 268 2.66 23.99 6.42
N LYS A 269 3.41 23.34 7.31
CA LYS A 269 4.76 23.79 7.70
C LYS A 269 5.70 23.92 6.49
N LYS A 270 5.58 23.01 5.52
CA LYS A 270 6.35 23.09 4.28
C LYS A 270 5.90 24.26 3.41
N TYR A 271 4.59 24.45 3.24
CA TYR A 271 4.04 25.58 2.50
C TYR A 271 4.49 26.93 3.10
N GLU A 272 4.46 27.06 4.42
CA GLU A 272 4.94 28.23 5.16
C GLU A 272 6.39 28.57 4.81
N ARG A 273 7.30 27.60 4.94
CA ARG A 273 8.73 27.78 4.61
C ARG A 273 8.93 28.23 3.17
N GLU A 274 8.19 27.65 2.21
CA GLU A 274 8.31 28.01 0.80
C GLU A 274 7.71 29.40 0.49
N VAL A 275 6.59 29.77 1.11
CA VAL A 275 6.00 31.11 0.97
C VAL A 275 6.88 32.19 1.58
N GLU A 276 7.50 31.94 2.73
CA GLU A 276 8.43 32.88 3.36
C GLU A 276 9.64 33.14 2.46
N LYS A 277 10.27 32.06 1.98
CA LYS A 277 11.35 32.08 0.97
C LYS A 277 10.98 32.87 -0.29
N LEU A 278 9.73 32.77 -0.77
CA LEU A 278 9.24 33.53 -1.92
C LEU A 278 9.01 35.01 -1.59
N ARG A 279 8.53 35.31 -0.37
CA ARG A 279 8.34 36.68 0.13
C ARG A 279 9.66 37.43 0.26
N GLU A 280 10.69 36.81 0.82
CA GLU A 280 12.03 37.40 0.93
C GLU A 280 12.59 37.84 -0.44
N LYS A 281 12.25 37.10 -1.49
CA LYS A 281 12.62 37.39 -2.88
C LYS A 281 11.66 38.32 -3.63
N ASN A 282 10.62 38.85 -2.96
CA ASN A 282 9.51 39.58 -3.60
C ASN A 282 8.88 38.82 -4.78
N ALA A 283 8.82 37.50 -4.69
CA ALA A 283 8.40 36.59 -5.75
C ALA A 283 7.14 35.79 -5.39
N LEU A 284 6.35 36.25 -4.42
CA LEU A 284 5.14 35.53 -4.00
C LEU A 284 4.06 35.48 -5.11
N GLY A 285 3.90 36.54 -5.89
CA GLY A 285 2.87 36.60 -6.94
C GLY A 285 1.47 36.40 -6.37
N ASP A 286 0.67 35.54 -7.03
CA ASP A 286 -0.72 35.22 -6.65
C ASP A 286 -0.84 34.08 -5.61
N ILE A 287 0.29 33.58 -5.10
CA ILE A 287 0.31 32.47 -4.14
C ILE A 287 -0.27 32.97 -2.81
N PRO A 288 -1.32 32.32 -2.27
CA PRO A 288 -1.88 32.71 -0.99
C PRO A 288 -0.82 32.71 0.10
N ASP A 289 -0.85 33.67 1.01
CA ASP A 289 0.04 33.56 2.16
C ASP A 289 -0.36 32.39 3.09
N ALA A 290 0.61 31.93 3.88
CA ALA A 290 0.42 30.78 4.74
C ALA A 290 -0.71 30.95 5.77
N ALA A 291 -0.85 32.15 6.36
CA ALA A 291 -1.92 32.44 7.31
C ALA A 291 -3.30 32.40 6.64
N THR A 292 -3.40 32.82 5.39
CA THR A 292 -4.62 32.76 4.59
C THR A 292 -4.97 31.33 4.21
N LEU A 293 -3.98 30.54 3.79
CA LEU A 293 -4.18 29.12 3.49
C LEU A 293 -4.58 28.32 4.73
N ALA A 294 -3.89 28.51 5.85
CA ALA A 294 -4.19 27.82 7.11
C ALA A 294 -5.61 28.13 7.61
N ARG A 295 -6.03 29.40 7.56
CA ARG A 295 -7.41 29.80 7.89
C ARG A 295 -8.44 29.18 6.94
N ARG A 296 -8.12 29.08 5.64
CA ARG A 296 -8.99 28.41 4.66
C ARG A 296 -9.18 26.94 5.01
N ILE A 297 -8.09 26.22 5.26
CA ILE A 297 -8.10 24.79 5.61
C ILE A 297 -8.85 24.55 6.92
N GLN A 298 -8.58 25.36 7.94
CA GLN A 298 -9.29 25.29 9.22
C GLN A 298 -10.80 25.46 9.04
N LYS A 299 -11.20 26.50 8.29
CA LYS A 299 -12.63 26.75 8.02
C LYS A 299 -13.26 25.60 7.25
N GLU A 300 -12.60 25.07 6.23
CA GLU A 300 -13.10 23.95 5.44
C GLU A 300 -13.33 22.70 6.29
N LEU A 301 -12.40 22.37 7.19
CA LEU A 301 -12.56 21.26 8.13
C LEU A 301 -13.69 21.49 9.13
N GLN A 302 -13.85 22.71 9.64
CA GLN A 302 -14.95 23.06 10.54
C GLN A 302 -16.32 22.92 9.86
N ASP A 303 -16.46 23.51 8.66
CA ASP A 303 -17.72 23.51 7.92
C ASP A 303 -18.17 22.09 7.55
N LYS A 304 -17.22 21.22 7.18
CA LYS A 304 -17.51 19.86 6.69
C LYS A 304 -17.67 18.81 7.78
N LEU A 305 -16.96 18.94 8.90
CA LEU A 305 -16.97 17.93 9.96
C LEU A 305 -17.82 18.29 11.17
N HIS A 306 -18.50 19.45 11.13
CA HIS A 306 -19.24 20.00 12.28
C HIS A 306 -18.38 20.06 13.55
N LEU A 307 -17.06 20.20 13.39
CA LEU A 307 -16.11 20.30 14.48
C LEU A 307 -16.27 21.65 15.18
N THR A 308 -16.10 21.67 16.49
CA THR A 308 -16.09 22.91 17.26
C THR A 308 -14.76 23.63 17.10
N ILE A 309 -14.73 24.95 17.37
CA ILE A 309 -13.53 25.81 17.23
C ILE A 309 -12.32 25.27 18.01
N THR A 310 -12.54 24.41 19.02
CA THR A 310 -11.52 23.76 19.84
C THR A 310 -10.76 22.61 19.17
N ASP A 311 -11.23 22.07 18.03
CA ASP A 311 -10.69 20.83 17.45
C ASP A 311 -9.50 21.07 16.48
N VAL A 312 -9.37 22.31 15.98
CA VAL A 312 -8.28 22.78 15.10
C VAL A 312 -7.87 24.17 15.56
N GLU A 313 -6.76 24.28 16.29
CA GLU A 313 -6.17 25.58 16.66
C GLU A 313 -5.16 25.99 15.58
N VAL A 314 -5.43 27.12 14.91
CA VAL A 314 -4.43 27.81 14.08
C VAL A 314 -3.92 28.99 14.88
N THR A 315 -2.66 28.94 15.31
CA THR A 315 -1.97 30.10 15.87
C THR A 315 -1.12 30.73 14.77
N SER A 316 -1.20 32.05 14.64
CA SER A 316 -0.40 32.84 13.70
C SER A 316 0.35 33.87 14.52
N ASP A 317 1.67 33.77 14.58
CA ASP A 317 2.50 34.80 15.16
C ASP A 317 2.79 35.87 14.10
N ASN A 318 2.09 37.00 14.21
CA ASN A 318 2.22 38.11 13.28
C ASN A 318 3.62 38.76 13.28
N VAL A 319 4.47 38.46 14.27
CA VAL A 319 5.82 39.03 14.38
C VAL A 319 6.87 38.16 13.69
N SER A 320 6.73 36.82 13.76
CA SER A 320 7.66 35.87 13.14
C SER A 320 7.17 35.29 11.81
N GLY A 321 5.91 35.53 11.44
CA GLY A 321 5.30 34.92 10.25
C GLY A 321 5.01 33.43 10.39
N ASN A 322 5.36 32.81 11.53
CA ASN A 322 5.09 31.42 11.82
C ASN A 322 3.59 31.20 12.03
N VAL A 323 3.05 30.28 11.25
CA VAL A 323 1.71 29.75 11.45
C VAL A 323 1.87 28.33 12.00
N THR A 324 1.01 27.91 12.92
CA THR A 324 1.03 26.55 13.45
C THR A 324 -0.40 26.07 13.49
N ILE A 325 -0.67 25.00 12.74
CA ILE A 325 -1.93 24.28 12.83
C ILE A 325 -1.73 23.11 13.77
N GLN A 326 -2.36 23.16 14.94
CA GLN A 326 -2.47 22.01 15.84
C GLN A 326 -3.88 21.45 15.78
N PHE A 327 -3.98 20.18 15.37
CA PHE A 327 -5.20 19.41 15.50
C PHE A 327 -5.32 18.91 16.94
N LYS A 328 -6.06 19.63 17.80
CA LYS A 328 -6.42 19.14 19.13
C LYS A 328 -7.70 18.32 19.01
N LEU A 329 -7.61 17.02 18.73
CA LEU A 329 -8.76 16.14 18.99
C LEU A 329 -8.99 16.09 20.51
N LEU A 330 -9.95 16.89 21.01
CA LEU A 330 -10.49 16.70 22.35
C LEU A 330 -11.74 15.82 22.28
N PRO A 331 -11.94 14.91 23.23
CA PRO A 331 -13.09 14.01 23.23
C PRO A 331 -14.37 14.85 23.37
N GLY A 332 -15.20 14.87 22.33
CA GLY A 332 -16.43 15.66 22.30
C GLY A 332 -17.41 15.20 23.40
N GLU A 333 -18.01 16.14 24.12
CA GLU A 333 -18.94 15.85 25.22
C GLU A 333 -20.31 15.29 24.75
N ARG A 334 -20.57 15.20 23.44
CA ARG A 334 -21.81 14.59 22.89
C ARG A 334 -21.79 13.07 22.81
N THR A 335 -20.67 12.47 23.21
CA THR A 335 -20.34 11.11 22.84
C THR A 335 -20.64 10.14 23.99
N GLN A 336 -20.69 10.57 25.26
CA GLN A 336 -20.76 9.64 26.40
C GLN A 336 -22.02 8.75 26.48
N GLU A 337 -23.19 9.18 26.00
CA GLU A 337 -24.42 8.35 26.06
C GLU A 337 -24.49 7.35 24.88
N LYS A 338 -24.02 7.74 23.69
CA LYS A 338 -23.88 6.83 22.53
C LYS A 338 -22.60 5.98 22.59
N GLU A 339 -21.57 6.45 23.29
CA GLU A 339 -20.32 5.74 23.56
C GLU A 339 -20.51 4.67 24.61
N ARG A 340 -21.32 4.86 25.66
CA ARG A 340 -21.57 3.77 26.60
C ARG A 340 -22.28 2.58 25.93
N GLU A 341 -23.14 2.84 24.96
CA GLU A 341 -23.79 1.80 24.16
C GLU A 341 -22.87 1.23 23.06
N ARG A 342 -22.03 2.06 22.41
CA ARG A 342 -21.09 1.60 21.37
C ARG A 342 -19.80 0.98 21.90
N SER A 343 -19.23 1.48 22.99
CA SER A 343 -18.01 0.95 23.62
C SER A 343 -18.28 -0.42 24.22
N ALA A 344 -19.44 -0.62 24.85
CA ALA A 344 -19.88 -1.95 25.29
C ALA A 344 -19.96 -2.92 24.09
N SER A 345 -20.49 -2.48 22.95
CA SER A 345 -20.53 -3.32 21.72
C SER A 345 -19.17 -3.51 21.04
N THR A 346 -18.24 -2.56 21.18
CA THR A 346 -16.92 -2.56 20.54
C THR A 346 -15.92 -3.37 21.35
N ASP A 347 -15.99 -3.33 22.68
CA ASP A 347 -15.20 -4.19 23.57
C ASP A 347 -15.67 -5.64 23.46
N GLU A 348 -16.98 -5.89 23.34
CA GLU A 348 -17.50 -7.23 23.04
C GLU A 348 -17.10 -7.71 21.64
N LYS A 349 -17.09 -6.84 20.63
CA LYS A 349 -16.67 -7.18 19.27
C LYS A 349 -15.16 -7.41 19.15
N ASN A 350 -14.33 -6.58 19.78
CA ASN A 350 -12.87 -6.77 19.82
C ASN A 350 -12.50 -8.06 20.55
N LYS A 351 -13.20 -8.38 21.65
CA LYS A 351 -13.04 -9.66 22.34
C LYS A 351 -13.52 -10.84 21.49
N ALA A 352 -14.62 -10.69 20.74
CA ALA A 352 -15.11 -11.72 19.82
C ALA A 352 -14.15 -11.95 18.64
N ASP A 353 -13.56 -10.88 18.08
CA ASP A 353 -12.59 -10.95 16.99
C ASP A 353 -11.27 -11.59 17.47
N GLU A 354 -10.79 -11.25 18.66
CA GLU A 354 -9.62 -11.89 19.29
C GLU A 354 -9.88 -13.39 19.56
N MET A 355 -11.06 -13.74 20.07
CA MET A 355 -11.45 -15.13 20.28
C MET A 355 -11.62 -15.90 18.97
N ALA A 356 -12.08 -15.24 17.90
CA ALA A 356 -12.20 -15.83 16.57
C ALA A 356 -10.82 -16.11 15.95
N VAL A 357 -9.81 -15.27 16.19
CA VAL A 357 -8.43 -15.56 15.78
C VAL A 357 -7.88 -16.77 16.54
N LYS A 358 -7.96 -16.76 17.88
CA LYS A 358 -7.48 -17.87 18.73
C LYS A 358 -8.15 -19.21 18.41
N ALA A 359 -9.46 -19.21 18.18
CA ALA A 359 -10.20 -20.42 17.82
C ALA A 359 -9.78 -20.96 16.44
N ARG A 360 -9.50 -20.08 15.49
CA ARG A 360 -9.04 -20.46 14.15
C ARG A 360 -7.63 -21.04 14.19
N GLU A 361 -6.73 -20.44 14.95
CA GLU A 361 -5.36 -20.91 15.15
C GLU A 361 -5.36 -22.29 15.80
N ALA A 362 -6.08 -22.49 16.91
CA ALA A 362 -6.18 -23.79 17.57
C ALA A 362 -6.76 -24.89 16.65
N ILE A 363 -7.74 -24.57 15.80
CA ILE A 363 -8.26 -25.53 14.82
C ILE A 363 -7.19 -25.88 13.77
N ALA A 364 -6.43 -24.89 13.30
CA ALA A 364 -5.38 -25.09 12.30
C ALA A 364 -4.21 -25.92 12.87
N GLU A 365 -3.74 -25.60 14.08
CA GLU A 365 -2.66 -26.28 14.78
C GLU A 365 -2.99 -27.76 15.00
N ALA A 366 -4.16 -28.07 15.56
CA ALA A 366 -4.62 -29.44 15.75
C ALA A 366 -4.67 -30.23 14.42
N GLN A 367 -5.11 -29.61 13.33
CA GLN A 367 -5.17 -30.26 12.02
C GLN A 367 -3.77 -30.50 11.41
N GLU A 368 -2.84 -29.57 11.61
CA GLU A 368 -1.45 -29.69 11.17
C GLU A 368 -0.71 -30.79 11.94
N GLU A 369 -0.89 -30.85 13.27
CA GLU A 369 -0.27 -31.89 14.10
C GLU A 369 -0.77 -33.28 13.71
N MET A 370 -2.08 -33.45 13.46
CA MET A 370 -2.63 -34.71 12.97
C MET A 370 -2.07 -35.12 11.60
N ALA A 371 -1.87 -34.16 10.69
CA ALA A 371 -1.23 -34.43 9.40
C ALA A 371 0.22 -34.90 9.58
N GLY A 372 0.96 -34.30 10.52
CA GLY A 372 2.30 -34.72 10.91
C GLY A 372 2.35 -36.13 11.49
N ILE A 373 1.46 -36.45 12.44
CA ILE A 373 1.35 -37.79 13.05
C ILE A 373 1.03 -38.84 11.98
N ARG A 374 0.10 -38.55 11.07
CA ARG A 374 -0.26 -39.45 9.98
C ARG A 374 0.91 -39.71 9.02
N ALA A 375 1.63 -38.66 8.61
CA ALA A 375 2.79 -38.81 7.75
C ALA A 375 3.91 -39.66 8.39
N ARG A 376 4.13 -39.51 9.71
CA ARG A 376 5.08 -40.35 10.47
C ARG A 376 4.61 -41.80 10.56
N ALA A 377 3.34 -42.02 10.88
CA ALA A 377 2.75 -43.35 10.96
C ALA A 377 2.80 -44.10 9.61
N GLU A 378 2.52 -43.41 8.49
CA GLU A 378 2.66 -43.95 7.13
C GLU A 378 4.10 -44.34 6.81
N LYS A 379 5.07 -43.47 7.13
CA LYS A 379 6.50 -43.74 6.93
C LYS A 379 7.01 -44.94 7.74
N GLN A 380 6.46 -45.14 8.94
CA GLN A 380 6.88 -46.20 9.87
C GLN A 380 6.01 -47.48 9.78
N GLY A 381 5.01 -47.52 8.90
CA GLY A 381 4.09 -48.66 8.77
C GLY A 381 3.26 -48.91 10.04
N VAL A 382 2.98 -47.86 10.82
CA VAL A 382 2.19 -47.92 12.05
C VAL A 382 0.73 -47.61 11.73
N THR A 383 -0.17 -48.48 12.15
CA THR A 383 -1.60 -48.23 12.07
C THR A 383 -2.04 -47.40 13.28
N LEU A 384 -2.54 -46.19 13.05
CA LEU A 384 -3.10 -45.35 14.10
C LEU A 384 -4.37 -45.96 14.71
N ASN A 385 -4.62 -45.69 15.99
CA ASN A 385 -5.83 -46.14 16.66
C ASN A 385 -7.08 -45.50 16.03
N ALA A 386 -7.89 -46.32 15.35
CA ALA A 386 -9.06 -45.85 14.60
C ALA A 386 -10.08 -45.10 15.47
N GLY A 387 -10.26 -45.47 16.74
CA GLY A 387 -11.19 -44.80 17.65
C GLY A 387 -10.71 -43.41 18.06
N ALA A 388 -9.40 -43.25 18.28
CA ALA A 388 -8.81 -41.94 18.56
C ALA A 388 -8.85 -41.02 17.32
N VAL A 389 -8.59 -41.57 16.13
CA VAL A 389 -8.72 -40.82 14.86
C VAL A 389 -10.16 -40.37 14.60
N GLU A 390 -11.15 -41.24 14.86
CA GLU A 390 -12.56 -40.88 14.72
C GLU A 390 -12.98 -39.80 15.72
N LYS A 391 -12.53 -39.92 16.99
CA LYS A 391 -12.79 -38.94 18.05
C LYS A 391 -12.17 -37.57 17.69
N PHE A 392 -10.95 -37.55 17.16
CA PHE A 392 -10.30 -36.34 16.68
C PHE A 392 -11.11 -35.66 15.57
N HIS A 393 -11.51 -36.40 14.53
CA HIS A 393 -12.30 -35.83 13.43
C HIS A 393 -13.64 -35.27 13.89
N ARG A 394 -14.29 -35.93 14.85
CA ARG A 394 -15.53 -35.44 15.45
C ARG A 394 -15.32 -34.12 16.18
N LEU A 395 -14.29 -34.04 17.04
CA LEU A 395 -13.96 -32.81 17.78
C LEU A 395 -13.60 -31.64 16.85
N ILE A 396 -12.87 -31.89 15.76
CA ILE A 396 -12.58 -30.86 14.75
C ILE A 396 -13.84 -30.43 13.98
N ALA A 397 -14.73 -31.36 13.66
CA ALA A 397 -16.00 -31.02 13.00
C ALA A 397 -16.91 -30.19 13.92
N ASP A 398 -16.98 -30.55 15.20
CA ASP A 398 -17.72 -29.81 16.22
C ASP A 398 -17.09 -28.42 16.45
N ALA A 399 -15.76 -28.33 16.50
CA ALA A 399 -15.04 -27.06 16.63
C ALA A 399 -15.32 -26.12 15.45
N LYS A 400 -15.30 -26.63 14.22
CA LYS A 400 -15.65 -25.85 13.02
C LYS A 400 -17.11 -25.42 13.01
N THR A 401 -18.01 -26.28 13.46
CA THR A 401 -19.44 -25.95 13.59
C THR A 401 -19.64 -24.83 14.62
N ALA A 402 -19.03 -24.95 15.80
CA ALA A 402 -19.03 -23.92 16.83
C ALA A 402 -18.44 -22.60 16.32
N TYR A 403 -17.36 -22.66 15.56
CA TYR A 403 -16.72 -21.49 14.93
C TYR A 403 -17.67 -20.76 13.96
N THR A 404 -18.32 -21.50 13.06
CA THR A 404 -19.30 -20.91 12.13
C THR A 404 -20.54 -20.36 12.80
N ALA A 405 -20.87 -20.87 13.99
CA ALA A 405 -21.96 -20.37 14.83
C ALA A 405 -21.55 -19.16 15.71
N GLY A 406 -20.32 -18.64 15.56
CA GLY A 406 -19.79 -17.53 16.36
C GLY A 406 -19.44 -17.90 17.80
N LYS A 407 -19.44 -19.19 18.16
CA LYS A 407 -19.13 -19.69 19.50
C LYS A 407 -17.63 -19.96 19.64
N TYR A 408 -16.83 -18.90 19.60
CA TYR A 408 -15.37 -19.01 19.47
C TYR A 408 -14.67 -19.65 20.68
N GLU A 409 -15.12 -19.39 21.91
CA GLU A 409 -14.58 -20.07 23.11
C GLU A 409 -14.86 -21.58 23.08
N GLU A 410 -16.06 -21.98 22.63
CA GLU A 410 -16.42 -23.39 22.47
C GLU A 410 -15.60 -24.05 21.37
N ALA A 411 -15.38 -23.35 20.24
CA ALA A 411 -14.54 -23.81 19.14
C ALA A 411 -13.09 -24.03 19.57
N ALA A 412 -12.49 -23.07 20.29
CA ALA A 412 -11.13 -23.17 20.82
C ALA A 412 -11.00 -24.33 21.82
N ARG A 413 -11.99 -24.51 22.71
CA ARG A 413 -12.00 -25.62 23.68
C ARG A 413 -12.08 -26.98 22.98
N LEU A 414 -12.91 -27.11 21.95
CA LEU A 414 -13.05 -28.35 21.18
C LEU A 414 -11.80 -28.67 20.36
N ALA A 415 -11.13 -27.65 19.80
CA ALA A 415 -9.86 -27.80 19.12
C ALA A 415 -8.76 -28.30 20.06
N LYS A 416 -8.65 -27.72 21.26
CA LYS A 416 -7.71 -28.17 22.29
C LYS A 416 -7.98 -29.61 22.77
N GLN A 417 -9.25 -29.99 22.91
CA GLN A 417 -9.61 -31.38 23.20
C GLN A 417 -9.22 -32.34 22.06
N ALA A 418 -9.17 -31.84 20.82
CA ALA A 418 -8.69 -32.61 19.69
C ALA A 418 -7.16 -32.80 19.79
N GLU A 419 -6.39 -31.78 20.18
CA GLU A 419 -4.95 -31.89 20.44
C GLU A 419 -4.63 -32.89 21.56
N GLU A 420 -5.39 -32.91 22.66
CA GLU A 420 -5.22 -33.90 23.73
C GLU A 420 -5.40 -35.35 23.23
N VAL A 421 -6.21 -35.57 22.19
CA VAL A 421 -6.36 -36.89 21.55
C VAL A 421 -5.16 -37.22 20.65
N LEU A 422 -4.45 -36.20 20.15
CA LEU A 422 -3.24 -36.37 19.35
C LEU A 422 -2.03 -36.78 20.19
N ASP A 423 -1.94 -36.32 21.44
CA ASP A 423 -0.87 -36.74 22.35
C ASP A 423 -0.82 -38.27 22.52
N ASP A 424 -1.98 -38.91 22.73
CA ASP A 424 -2.11 -40.37 22.81
C ASP A 424 -1.69 -41.07 21.50
N LEU A 425 -2.01 -40.46 20.35
CA LEU A 425 -1.64 -40.99 19.04
C LEU A 425 -0.14 -40.84 18.77
N LYS A 426 0.46 -39.75 19.22
CA LYS A 426 1.89 -39.44 19.07
C LYS A 426 2.74 -40.41 19.89
N GLU A 427 2.33 -40.71 21.11
CA GLU A 427 3.00 -41.71 21.96
C GLU A 427 2.97 -43.11 21.33
N SER A 428 1.90 -43.46 20.61
CA SER A 428 1.79 -44.74 19.88
C SER A 428 2.71 -44.86 18.65
N VAL A 429 3.17 -43.72 18.11
CA VAL A 429 4.11 -43.64 16.99
C VAL A 429 5.56 -43.57 17.53
N GLU A 430 5.80 -42.81 18.60
CA GLU A 430 7.12 -42.64 19.24
C GLU A 430 7.60 -43.90 19.98
N SER A 431 6.72 -44.65 20.65
CA SER A 431 7.05 -45.93 21.34
C SER A 431 7.58 -47.05 20.43
N ARG A 432 7.49 -46.88 19.10
CA ARG A 432 8.03 -47.82 18.11
C ARG A 432 9.43 -47.42 17.62
N GLU A 433 9.86 -46.17 17.80
CA GLU A 433 11.23 -45.72 17.52
C GLU A 433 12.22 -46.33 18.52
N ASP A 434 11.87 -46.37 19.80
CA ASP A 434 12.72 -46.98 20.85
C ASP A 434 12.86 -48.50 20.68
N ASN A 435 11.81 -49.17 20.20
CA ASN A 435 11.81 -50.62 20.04
C ASN A 435 12.54 -51.07 18.75
N THR A 436 12.49 -50.27 17.68
CA THR A 436 13.23 -50.52 16.43
C THR A 436 14.72 -50.17 16.57
N ALA A 437 15.06 -49.12 17.32
CA ALA A 437 16.44 -48.81 17.70
C ALA A 437 17.05 -49.90 18.62
N ALA A 438 16.28 -50.45 19.56
CA ALA A 438 16.74 -51.52 20.44
C ALA A 438 16.92 -52.88 19.74
N THR A 439 16.11 -53.20 18.71
CA THR A 439 16.26 -54.45 17.94
C THR A 439 17.42 -54.39 16.93
N ALA A 440 17.69 -53.23 16.33
CA ALA A 440 18.86 -53.02 15.47
C ALA A 440 20.18 -53.19 16.24
N ASN A 441 20.23 -52.78 17.51
CA ASN A 441 21.43 -52.91 18.34
C ASN A 441 21.68 -54.34 18.86
N ARG A 442 20.66 -55.22 18.90
CA ARG A 442 20.80 -56.64 19.28
C ARG A 442 21.16 -57.57 18.13
N THR A 443 20.89 -57.19 16.88
CA THR A 443 21.24 -58.00 15.69
C THR A 443 22.66 -57.76 15.17
N GLY A 444 23.34 -56.71 15.63
CA GLY A 444 24.75 -56.44 15.33
C GLY A 444 25.78 -57.12 16.26
N GLN A 445 25.34 -57.95 17.22
CA GLN A 445 26.20 -58.65 18.19
C GLN A 445 26.09 -60.19 18.14
N ARG A 446 25.67 -60.79 17.01
CA ARG A 446 25.74 -62.25 16.81
C ARG A 446 26.58 -62.64 15.61
#